data_AF-A0A852T4Q4-F1
#
_entry.id   AF-A0A852T4Q4-F1
#
_cell.length_a   1.000
_cell.length_b   1.000
_cell.length_c   1.000
_cell.angle_alpha   90.00
_cell.angle_beta   90.00
_cell.angle_gamma   90.00
#
_symmetry.space_group_name_H-M   'P 1'
#
loop_
_entity.id
_entity.type
_entity.pdbx_description
1 polymer ?
#
loop_
_entity_poly.entity_id
_entity_poly.type
_entity_poly.pdbx_seq_one_letter_code
_entity_poly.pdbx_strand_id
1 'polypeptide(L)' 'MDDSKNGSYEICPVCFWENDAVQNDDPFFAGGANKPSLTQARVNFDLFGAVEQRLVPHVRPVRPEEIPSGSQ' A
#
# COMPACT_ATOMS: atom_id res chain seq x y z
N MET A 1 -15.68 19.65 4.41
CA MET A 1 -14.79 19.43 3.26
C MET A 1 -13.91 18.24 3.63
N ASP A 2 -14.21 17.04 3.12
CA ASP A 2 -13.45 15.81 3.38
C ASP A 2 -12.43 15.63 2.24
N ASP A 3 -11.27 16.25 2.40
CA ASP A 3 -10.21 16.35 1.38
C ASP A 3 -9.13 15.26 1.60
N SER A 4 -9.54 14.05 1.96
CA SER A 4 -8.60 13.01 2.46
C SER A 4 -8.37 11.81 1.53
N LYS A 5 -8.81 11.86 0.27
CA LYS A 5 -8.79 10.65 -0.58
C LYS A 5 -7.97 10.70 -1.87
N ASN A 6 -7.16 11.73 -2.12
CA ASN A 6 -6.42 11.79 -3.40
C ASN A 6 -4.94 12.25 -3.35
N GLY A 7 -4.25 12.13 -2.22
CA GLY A 7 -2.81 12.48 -2.18
C GLY A 7 -2.24 12.72 -0.80
N SER A 8 -2.55 11.86 0.17
CA SER A 8 -1.94 12.01 1.50
C SER A 8 -0.44 11.73 1.52
N TYR A 9 0.12 11.16 0.43
CA TYR A 9 1.50 10.63 0.37
C TYR A 9 1.83 9.76 1.60
N GLU A 10 0.80 9.16 2.19
CA GLU A 10 0.92 8.40 3.42
C GLU A 10 1.51 7.05 3.08
N ILE A 11 2.54 6.67 3.83
CA ILE A 11 3.15 5.35 3.73
C ILE A 11 2.42 4.42 4.70
N CYS A 12 1.79 3.40 4.15
CA CYS A 12 1.13 2.37 4.94
C CYS A 12 2.16 1.63 5.80
N PRO A 13 2.09 1.67 7.14
CA PRO A 13 3.07 1.02 8.00
C PRO A 13 2.97 -0.52 7.97
N VAL A 14 1.90 -1.07 7.39
CA VAL A 14 1.67 -2.52 7.27
C VAL A 14 2.38 -3.12 6.06
N CYS A 15 2.37 -2.44 4.92
CA CYS A 15 2.92 -2.98 3.67
C CYS A 15 4.02 -2.10 3.06
N PHE A 16 4.19 -0.89 3.56
CA PHE A 16 5.11 0.14 3.06
C PHE A 16 4.76 0.70 1.67
N TRP A 17 3.49 0.63 1.26
CA TRP A 17 2.97 1.32 0.06
C TRP A 17 2.76 2.81 0.36
N GLU A 18 3.26 3.68 -0.51
CA GLU A 18 2.91 5.11 -0.48
C GLU A 18 1.62 5.36 -1.28
N ASN A 19 0.70 6.13 -0.70
CA ASN A 19 -0.54 6.53 -1.36
C ASN A 19 -0.29 7.54 -2.49
N ASP A 20 0.02 7.02 -3.67
CA ASP A 20 0.29 7.78 -4.89
C ASP A 20 -0.93 7.80 -5.83
N ALA A 21 -1.40 8.99 -6.18
CA ALA A 21 -2.60 9.15 -7.00
C ALA A 21 -2.44 8.54 -8.40
N VAL A 22 -1.25 8.63 -9.00
CA VAL A 22 -1.00 8.09 -10.35
C VAL A 22 -1.08 6.55 -10.33
N GLN A 23 -0.46 5.91 -9.35
CA GLN A 23 -0.47 4.46 -9.20
C GLN A 23 -1.81 3.91 -8.66
N ASN A 24 -2.61 4.76 -8.02
CA ASN A 24 -3.99 4.44 -7.68
C ASN A 24 -4.90 4.45 -8.91
N ASP A 25 -4.72 5.44 -9.81
CA ASP A 25 -5.49 5.58 -11.05
C ASP A 25 -5.05 4.57 -12.12
N ASP A 26 -3.75 4.27 -12.22
CA ASP A 26 -3.18 3.22 -13.07
C ASP A 26 -2.45 2.15 -12.24
N PRO A 27 -3.13 1.05 -11.88
CA PRO A 27 -2.54 -0.04 -11.09
C PRO A 27 -1.40 -0.82 -11.75
N PHE A 28 -1.11 -0.57 -13.03
CA PHE A 28 -0.01 -1.17 -13.78
C PHE A 28 1.18 -0.23 -13.91
N PHE A 29 1.01 1.07 -13.62
CA PHE A 29 2.10 2.04 -13.62
C PHE A 29 3.13 1.72 -12.53
N ALA A 30 4.38 1.57 -12.95
CA ALA A 30 5.52 1.27 -12.08
C ALA A 30 6.57 2.37 -12.18
N GLY A 31 7.40 2.53 -11.14
CA GLY A 31 8.52 3.47 -11.14
C GLY A 31 8.16 4.91 -10.76
N GLY A 32 6.99 5.13 -10.15
CA GLY A 32 6.61 6.39 -9.50
C GLY A 32 7.12 6.46 -8.06
N ALA A 33 6.29 6.96 -7.15
CA ALA A 33 6.56 6.93 -5.71
C ALA A 33 6.88 5.51 -5.21
N ASN A 34 6.13 4.52 -5.71
CA ASN A 34 6.43 3.12 -5.49
C ASN A 34 7.16 2.54 -6.70
N LYS A 35 8.27 1.84 -6.43
CA LYS A 35 9.03 1.12 -7.46
C LYS A 35 8.18 0.04 -8.17
N PRO A 36 7.46 -0.86 -7.47
CA PRO A 36 6.49 -1.75 -8.12
C PRO A 36 5.21 -1.01 -8.50
N SER A 37 4.45 -1.56 -9.45
CA SER A 37 3.06 -1.15 -9.67
C SER A 37 2.15 -1.65 -8.54
N LEU A 38 0.94 -1.09 -8.42
CA LEU A 38 -0.02 -1.52 -7.39
C LEU A 38 -0.36 -3.01 -7.53
N THR A 39 -0.45 -3.51 -8.77
CA THR A 39 -0.69 -4.93 -9.04
C THR A 39 0.48 -5.80 -8.55
N GLN A 40 1.72 -5.39 -8.81
CA GLN A 40 2.89 -6.12 -8.34
C GLN A 40 3.05 -6.03 -6.82
N ALA A 41 2.74 -4.88 -6.23
CA ALA A 41 2.79 -4.65 -4.79
C ALA A 41 1.83 -5.57 -4.03
N ARG A 42 0.62 -5.83 -4.56
CA ARG A 42 -0.33 -6.80 -3.99
C ARG A 42 0.26 -8.22 -3.96
N VAL A 43 0.82 -8.67 -5.09
CA VAL A 43 1.49 -9.98 -5.16
C VAL A 43 2.66 -10.07 -4.19
N ASN A 44 3.47 -9.01 -4.11
CA ASN A 44 4.61 -8.97 -3.17
C ASN A 44 4.15 -8.98 -1.71
N PHE A 45 3.05 -8.32 -1.39
CA PHE A 45 2.49 -8.34 -0.04
C PHE A 45 2.04 -9.75 0.35
N ASP A 46 1.39 -10.49 -0.56
CA ASP A 46 1.02 -11.89 -0.31
C ASP A 46 2.23 -12.81 -0.12
N LEU A 47 3.35 -12.52 -0.79
CA LEU A 47 4.57 -13.33 -0.71
C LEU A 47 5.47 -12.99 0.48
N PHE A 48 5.60 -11.71 0.83
CA PHE A 48 6.61 -11.21 1.77
C PHE A 48 6.03 -10.41 2.94
N GLY A 49 4.77 -10.00 2.89
CA GLY A 49 4.16 -9.06 3.84
C GLY A 49 4.55 -7.60 3.62
N ALA A 50 5.18 -7.26 2.48
CA ALA A 50 5.57 -5.90 2.12
C ALA A 50 5.52 -5.70 0.60
N VAL A 51 5.42 -4.45 0.13
CA VAL A 51 5.35 -4.12 -1.30
C VAL A 51 6.67 -4.36 -2.04
N GLU A 52 7.80 -4.40 -1.32
CA GLU A 52 9.08 -4.88 -1.81
C GLU A 52 9.76 -5.73 -0.72
N GLN A 53 10.48 -6.78 -1.13
CA GLN A 53 11.17 -7.67 -0.19
C GLN A 53 12.16 -6.93 0.74
N ARG A 54 12.83 -5.87 0.25
CA ARG A 54 13.76 -5.06 1.05
C ARG A 54 13.08 -4.26 2.17
N LEU A 55 11.76 -4.09 2.10
CA LEU A 55 10.97 -3.27 3.02
C LEU A 55 10.38 -4.08 4.18
N VAL A 56 10.50 -5.42 4.14
CA VAL A 56 10.03 -6.32 5.21
C VAL A 56 10.51 -5.90 6.62
N PRO A 57 11.75 -5.43 6.84
CA PRO A 57 12.17 -4.98 8.16
C PRO A 57 11.49 -3.69 8.67
N HIS A 58 10.80 -2.97 7.80
CA HIS A 58 10.16 -1.68 8.10
C HIS A 58 8.64 -1.76 8.23
N VAL A 59 8.05 -2.94 7.98
CA VAL A 59 6.62 -3.16 8.17
C VAL A 59 6.30 -3.58 9.60
N ARG A 60 5.06 -3.33 10.02
CA ARG A 60 4.49 -3.88 11.25
C ARG A 60 3.30 -4.79 10.95
N PRO A 61 2.94 -5.69 11.88
CA PRO A 61 1.69 -6.43 11.79
C PRO A 61 0.47 -5.51 11.70
N VAL A 62 -0.56 -5.99 10.98
CA VAL A 62 -1.90 -5.39 10.97
C VAL A 62 -2.45 -5.42 12.40
N ARG A 63 -2.99 -4.31 12.88
CA ARG A 63 -3.67 -4.27 14.18
C ARG A 63 -5.12 -4.70 14.02
N PRO A 64 -5.74 -5.34 15.04
CA PRO A 64 -7.14 -5.77 14.96
C PRO A 64 -8.12 -4.66 14.56
N GLU A 65 -7.89 -3.44 15.01
CA GLU A 65 -8.68 -2.25 14.68
C GLU A 65 -8.58 -1.79 13.22
N GLU A 66 -7.55 -2.20 12.48
CA GLU A 66 -7.36 -1.89 11.05
C GLU A 66 -8.01 -2.93 10.14
N ILE A 67 -8.42 -4.07 10.70
CA ILE A 67 -9.17 -5.10 9.99
C ILE A 67 -10.59 -4.56 9.84
N PRO A 68 -11.08 -4.33 8.61
CA PRO A 68 -12.46 -3.91 8.41
C PRO A 68 -13.39 -4.91 9.11
N SER A 69 -14.17 -4.40 10.06
CA SER A 69 -15.15 -5.21 10.79
C SER A 69 -16.28 -5.56 9.83
N GLY A 70 -16.08 -6.64 9.06
CA GLY A 70 -17.07 -7.33 8.23
C GLY A 70 -18.14 -6.47 7.57
N SER A 71 -17.97 -6.18 6.28
CA SER A 71 -19.12 -6.08 5.38
C SER A 71 -19.82 -7.45 5.34
N GLN A 72 -21.00 -7.53 5.96
CA GLN A 72 -22.06 -8.44 5.49
C GLN A 72 -22.56 -7.97 4.13
#